data_AF-A0A0B1SPG7-F1
#
_entry.id   AF-A0A0B1SPG7-F1
#
_cell.length_a   1.000
_cell.length_b   1.000
_cell.length_c   1.000
_cell.angle_alpha   90.00
_cell.angle_beta   90.00
_cell.angle_gamma   90.00
#
_symmetry.space_group_name_H-M   'P 1'
#
loop_
_entity.id
_entity.type
_entity.pdbx_description
1 polymer ?
#
loop_
_entity_poly.entity_id
_entity_poly.type
_entity_poly.pdbx_seq_one_letter_code
_entity_poly.pdbx_strand_id
1 'polypeptide(L)'
;MGSDAMFKLTYDCTYESMAGALISPDCTRSKHDVTKMGNAGNFKHYPAFTKPSTNDLAHYFKAAVKDWAQINSPLKVDVIYRDDSMNSFANVRFSTD
;
A
#
# COMPACT_ATOMS: atom_id res chain seq x y z
N MET A 1 -21.45 0.90 -11.63
CA MET A 1 -20.43 -0.15 -11.81
C MET A 1 -19.87 -0.45 -10.43
N GLY A 2 -20.34 -1.53 -9.81
CA GLY A 2 -19.78 -2.06 -8.57
C GLY A 2 -18.89 -3.25 -8.92
N SER A 3 -17.91 -3.55 -8.08
CA SER A 3 -17.13 -4.79 -8.21
C SER A 3 -18.03 -5.98 -7.91
N ASP A 4 -18.27 -6.85 -8.88
CA ASP A 4 -19.13 -8.03 -8.69
C ASP A 4 -18.46 -9.10 -7.79
N ALA A 5 -17.13 -9.06 -7.67
CA ALA A 5 -16.37 -9.83 -6.68
C ALA A 5 -15.37 -8.91 -5.95
N MET A 6 -15.51 -8.79 -4.63
CA MET A 6 -14.50 -8.19 -3.75
C MET A 6 -14.15 -9.20 -2.66
N PHE A 7 -12.88 -9.61 -2.60
CA PHE A 7 -12.42 -10.61 -1.64
C PHE A 7 -11.94 -9.96 -0.34
N LYS A 8 -12.25 -10.61 0.78
CA LYS A 8 -11.74 -10.20 2.09
C LYS A 8 -10.27 -10.61 2.22
N LEU A 9 -9.40 -9.64 2.45
CA LEU A 9 -7.99 -9.90 2.71
C LEU A 9 -7.79 -10.57 4.08
N THR A 10 -6.86 -11.52 4.14
CA THR A 10 -6.35 -12.12 5.37
C THR A 10 -4.92 -11.70 5.60
N TYR A 11 -4.54 -11.53 6.86
CA TYR A 11 -3.16 -11.24 7.22
C TYR A 11 -2.27 -12.47 6.97
N ASP A 12 -1.08 -12.25 6.41
CA ASP A 12 -0.09 -13.28 6.11
C ASP A 12 1.31 -12.80 6.52
N CYS A 13 1.97 -13.56 7.39
CA CYS A 13 3.29 -13.25 7.93
C CYS A 13 4.39 -13.26 6.84
N THR A 14 4.17 -13.96 5.73
CA THR A 14 5.09 -13.97 4.58
C THR A 14 5.15 -12.58 3.95
N TYR A 15 3.98 -11.97 3.73
CA TYR A 15 3.91 -10.62 3.17
C TYR A 15 4.39 -9.55 4.15
N GLU A 16 4.22 -9.76 5.46
CA GLU A 16 4.84 -8.89 6.47
C GLU A 16 6.37 -8.93 6.38
N SER A 17 6.95 -10.13 6.32
CA SER A 17 8.41 -10.31 6.23
C SER A 17 8.97 -9.67 4.95
N MET A 18 8.26 -9.85 3.82
CA MET A 18 8.61 -9.19 2.56
C MET A 18 8.50 -7.66 2.67
N ALA A 19 7.46 -7.14 3.32
CA ALA A 19 7.32 -5.69 3.54
C ALA A 19 8.49 -5.13 4.37
N GLY A 20 8.96 -5.87 5.38
CA GLY A 20 10.18 -5.53 6.13
C GLY A 20 11.43 -5.47 5.25
N ALA A 21 11.63 -6.44 4.37
CA ALA A 21 12.77 -6.48 3.43
C ALA A 21 12.75 -5.37 2.37
N LEU A 22 11.58 -4.77 2.14
CA LEU A 22 11.42 -3.65 1.21
C LEU A 22 11.80 -2.29 1.81
N ILE A 23 12.06 -2.23 3.11
CA ILE A 23 12.46 -1.01 3.81
C ILE A 23 13.97 -1.09 4.10
N SER A 24 14.73 -0.20 3.48
CA SER A 24 16.16 -0.05 3.71
C SER A 24 16.47 0.47 5.13
N PRO A 25 17.69 0.28 5.66
CA PRO A 25 18.08 0.78 6.98
C PRO A 25 17.94 2.29 7.18
N ASP A 26 17.95 3.07 6.09
CA ASP A 26 17.73 4.52 6.07
C ASP A 26 16.24 4.90 5.92
N CYS A 27 15.33 3.95 6.12
CA CYS A 27 13.90 4.08 5.96
C CYS A 27 13.44 4.45 4.54
N THR A 28 14.28 4.23 3.51
CA THR A 28 13.90 4.37 2.10
C THR A 28 13.42 3.05 1.50
N ARG A 29 12.87 3.09 0.28
CA ARG A 29 12.58 1.86 -0.47
C ARG A 29 13.87 1.12 -0.80
N SER A 30 13.91 -0.17 -0.53
CA SER A 30 15.03 -1.02 -0.96
C SER A 30 15.02 -1.24 -2.47
N LYS A 31 16.14 -1.73 -3.01
CA LYS A 31 16.27 -2.07 -4.44
C LYS A 31 15.58 -3.40 -4.80
N HIS A 32 14.99 -4.09 -3.83
CA HIS A 32 14.28 -5.33 -4.06
C HIS A 32 12.98 -5.06 -4.82
N ASP A 33 12.81 -5.76 -5.94
CA ASP A 33 11.64 -5.61 -6.80
C ASP A 33 10.70 -6.81 -6.59
N VAL A 34 9.64 -6.59 -5.81
CA VAL A 34 8.64 -7.62 -5.51
C VAL A 34 7.67 -7.91 -6.66
N THR A 35 7.63 -7.04 -7.68
CA THR A 35 6.77 -7.25 -8.84
C THR A 35 7.19 -8.47 -9.66
N LYS A 36 8.49 -8.81 -9.63
CA LYS A 36 9.04 -10.03 -10.23
C LYS A 36 8.52 -11.31 -9.59
N MET A 37 7.99 -11.23 -8.37
CA MET A 37 7.39 -12.33 -7.64
C MET A 37 5.85 -12.29 -7.70
N GLY A 38 5.27 -11.45 -8.57
CA GLY A 38 3.83 -11.28 -8.68
C GLY A 38 3.20 -10.47 -7.54
N ASN A 39 4.02 -9.77 -6.75
CA ASN A 39 3.56 -9.02 -5.57
C ASN A 39 3.60 -7.50 -5.81
N ALA A 40 2.74 -6.78 -5.13
CA ALA A 40 2.70 -5.32 -5.13
C ALA A 40 2.87 -4.77 -3.71
N GLY A 41 3.33 -3.53 -3.58
CA GLY A 41 3.60 -2.91 -2.29
C GLY A 41 3.24 -1.43 -2.25
N ASN A 42 2.68 -1.00 -1.11
CA ASN A 42 2.42 0.40 -0.81
C ASN A 42 3.45 0.93 0.20
N PHE A 43 3.84 2.19 0.05
CA PHE A 43 4.83 2.83 0.92
C PHE A 43 4.36 4.22 1.34
N LYS A 44 4.66 4.57 2.58
CA LYS A 44 4.38 5.88 3.16
C LYS A 44 5.50 6.20 4.15
N HIS A 45 5.94 7.45 4.13
CA HIS A 45 6.97 7.95 5.03
C HIS A 45 6.34 8.99 5.94
N TYR A 46 6.69 8.94 7.22
CA TYR A 46 6.32 9.95 8.20
C TYR A 46 7.61 10.51 8.81
N PRO A 47 7.81 11.83 8.82
CA PRO A 47 8.91 12.42 9.56
C PRO A 47 8.67 12.22 11.05
N ALA A 48 9.69 11.74 11.75
CA ALA A 48 9.67 11.57 13.20
C ALA A 48 10.93 12.19 13.80
N PHE A 49 10.74 13.16 14.70
CA PHE A 49 11.85 13.84 15.39
C PHE A 49 12.33 13.09 16.63
N THR A 50 11.51 12.16 17.12
CA THR A 50 11.80 11.23 18.23
C THR A 50 11.36 9.83 17.84
N LYS A 51 11.83 8.81 18.56
CA LYS A 51 11.38 7.44 18.33
C LYS A 51 9.88 7.35 18.63
N PRO A 52 9.04 6.94 17.67
CA PRO A 52 7.60 6.85 17.87
C PRO A 52 7.24 5.78 18.89
N SER A 53 6.21 6.04 19.69
CA SER A 53 5.60 5.05 20.57
C SER A 53 4.76 4.04 19.77
N THR A 54 4.36 2.94 20.40
CA THR A 54 3.43 1.97 19.79
C THR A 54 2.11 2.61 19.37
N ASN A 55 1.63 3.60 20.13
CA ASN A 55 0.40 4.33 19.79
C ASN A 55 0.59 5.21 18.55
N ASP A 56 1.75 5.86 18.41
CA ASP A 56 2.08 6.65 17.23
C ASP A 56 2.15 5.76 15.99
N LEU A 57 2.81 4.59 16.09
CA LEU A 57 2.88 3.61 15.00
C LEU A 57 1.49 3.13 14.56
N ALA A 58 0.61 2.83 15.51
CA ALA A 58 -0.77 2.44 15.19
C ALA A 58 -1.56 3.58 14.51
N HIS A 59 -1.32 4.83 14.93
CA HIS A 59 -1.91 6.00 14.29
C HIS A 59 -1.40 6.20 12.86
N TYR A 60 -0.08 6.13 12.65
CA TYR A 60 0.55 6.26 11.33
C TYR A 60 0.12 5.17 10.36
N PHE A 61 -0.03 3.93 10.84
CA PHE A 61 -0.54 2.83 10.04
C PHE A 61 -1.98 3.12 9.56
N LYS A 62 -2.88 3.51 10.47
CA LYS A 62 -4.27 3.86 10.11
C LYS A 62 -4.33 5.02 9.12
N ALA A 63 -3.50 6.05 9.33
CA ALA A 63 -3.40 7.18 8.42
C ALA A 63 -2.90 6.74 7.03
N ALA A 64 -1.89 5.88 6.96
CA ALA A 64 -1.34 5.40 5.68
C ALA A 64 -2.37 4.61 4.87
N VAL A 65 -3.08 3.68 5.52
CA VAL A 65 -4.15 2.90 4.86
C VAL A 65 -5.27 3.81 4.38
N LYS A 66 -5.65 4.82 5.18
CA LYS A 66 -6.68 5.78 4.78
C LYS A 66 -6.24 6.59 3.56
N ASP A 67 -5.02 7.10 3.55
CA ASP A 67 -4.47 7.87 2.43
C ASP A 67 -4.40 7.02 1.16
N TRP A 68 -3.92 5.78 1.26
CA TRP A 68 -3.88 4.87 0.11
C TRP A 68 -5.28 4.53 -0.42
N ALA A 69 -6.28 4.44 0.45
CA ALA A 69 -7.66 4.18 0.06
C ALA A 69 -8.40 5.39 -0.54
N GLN A 70 -7.75 6.56 -0.62
CA GLN A 70 -8.34 7.77 -1.18
C GLN A 70 -7.88 8.06 -2.60
N ILE A 71 -8.80 8.65 -3.37
CA ILE A 71 -8.54 9.22 -4.69
C ILE A 71 -8.99 10.68 -4.64
N ASN A 72 -8.11 11.59 -5.04
CA ASN A 72 -8.40 13.03 -5.08
C ASN A 72 -8.91 13.52 -6.44
N SER A 73 -9.10 12.63 -7.42
CA SER A 73 -9.54 12.98 -8.77
C SER A 73 -10.46 11.91 -9.36
N PRO A 74 -11.57 12.27 -10.00
CA PRO A 74 -12.52 11.28 -10.51
C PRO A 74 -11.84 10.25 -11.43
N LEU A 75 -12.16 8.97 -11.20
CA LEU A 75 -11.68 7.87 -12.04
C LEU A 75 -12.14 8.10 -13.48
N LYS A 76 -11.23 7.85 -14.44
CA LYS A 76 -11.61 7.80 -15.86
C LYS A 76 -12.62 6.67 -16.06
N VAL A 77 -13.52 6.85 -17.04
CA VAL A 77 -14.67 5.96 -17.30
C VAL A 77 -14.23 4.51 -17.59
N ASP A 78 -13.01 4.31 -18.09
CA ASP A 78 -12.45 2.98 -18.36
C ASP A 78 -11.89 2.27 -17.12
N VAL A 79 -11.71 2.96 -15.98
CA VAL A 79 -11.16 2.40 -14.72
C VAL A 79 -9.80 1.69 -14.92
N ILE A 80 -9.08 2.03 -16.00
CA ILE A 80 -7.75 1.52 -16.28
C ILE A 80 -6.73 2.48 -15.65
N TYR A 81 -5.93 1.97 -14.72
CA TYR A 81 -4.81 2.70 -14.14
C TYR A 81 -3.66 2.75 -15.15
N ARG A 82 -3.40 3.93 -15.72
CA ARG A 82 -2.37 4.15 -16.76
C ARG A 82 -1.10 4.81 -16.24
N ASP A 83 -1.08 5.20 -14.97
CA ASP A 83 0.05 5.86 -14.33
C ASP A 83 0.19 5.40 -12.86
N ASP A 84 1.37 5.66 -12.30
CA ASP A 84 1.71 5.22 -10.94
C ASP A 84 1.01 6.01 -9.84
N SER A 85 0.32 7.12 -10.17
CA SER A 85 -0.29 8.00 -9.17
C SER A 85 -1.42 7.31 -8.40
N MET A 86 -1.99 6.27 -8.99
CA MET A 86 -3.11 5.51 -8.45
C MET A 86 -2.71 4.14 -7.91
N ASN A 87 -1.44 3.75 -7.99
CA ASN A 87 -0.97 2.41 -7.59
C ASN A 87 -1.36 2.08 -6.14
N SER A 88 -1.25 3.03 -5.23
CA SER A 88 -1.61 2.79 -3.83
C SER A 88 -3.09 2.52 -3.62
N PHE A 89 -3.95 3.20 -4.37
CA PHE A 89 -5.38 2.95 -4.36
C PHE A 89 -5.73 1.62 -5.01
N ALA A 90 -5.15 1.35 -6.20
CA ALA A 90 -5.35 0.12 -6.93
C ALA A 90 -5.01 -1.09 -6.06
N ASN A 91 -3.86 -1.09 -5.36
CA ASN A 91 -3.44 -2.18 -4.49
C ASN A 91 -4.39 -2.45 -3.32
N VAL A 92 -5.11 -1.44 -2.81
CA VAL A 92 -6.06 -1.59 -1.68
C VAL A 92 -7.43 -2.10 -2.15
N ARG A 93 -7.79 -1.87 -3.42
CA ARG A 93 -9.09 -2.22 -4.00
C ARG A 93 -9.03 -3.25 -5.11
N PHE A 94 -7.86 -3.83 -5.33
CA PHE A 94 -7.64 -4.84 -6.36
C PHE A 94 -8.51 -6.07 -6.09
N SER A 95 -9.16 -6.54 -7.15
CA SER A 95 -9.86 -7.81 -7.19
C SER A 95 -9.51 -8.48 -8.50
N THR A 96 -9.23 -9.78 -8.46
CA THR A 96 -9.11 -10.61 -9.65
C THR A 96 -10.48 -11.22 -9.91
N ASP A 97 -11.13 -10.86 -11.01
CA ASP A 97 -12.30 -11.60 -11.51
C ASP A 97 -11.96 -13.08 -11.75
#